data_AF-A0A950S2F7-F1
#
_entry.id   AF-A0A950S2F7-F1
#
_cell.length_a   1.000
_cell.length_b   1.000
_cell.length_c   1.000
_cell.angle_alpha   90.00
_cell.angle_beta   90.00
_cell.angle_gamma   90.00
#
_symmetry.space_group_name_H-M   'P 1'
#
loop_
_entity.id
_entity.type
_entity.pdbx_description
1 polymer ?
#
loop_
_entity_poly.entity_id
_entity_poly.type
_entity_poly.pdbx_seq_one_letter_code
_entity_poly.pdbx_strand_id
1 'polypeptide(L)'
;MQQVILRIVLDAGAQEIWSMLTSLIGAALVVLLVALFLPLVLVATLLGGAPNAPPPTTSTPAEQSAQPPKPVPVAPRSPDGGQALIVDIAHRYLGIPYVFGGTDPRRGLDCSGLVQLVFHQVGINLPRTAQQQFDATPR
;
A
#
# COMPACT_ATOMS: atom_id res chain seq x y z
N MET A 1 10.10 34.13 -40.49
CA MET A 1 10.99 33.03 -40.05
C MET A 1 12.00 33.43 -38.98
N GLN A 2 12.64 34.61 -39.03
CA GLN A 2 13.63 35.02 -38.01
C GLN A 2 13.08 35.21 -36.57
N GLN A 3 11.81 35.60 -36.41
CA GLN A 3 11.20 35.82 -35.09
C GLN A 3 10.93 34.52 -34.29
N VAL A 4 10.85 33.36 -34.95
CA VAL A 4 10.63 32.05 -34.30
C VAL A 4 11.93 31.49 -33.74
N ILE A 5 13.04 31.65 -34.48
CA ILE A 5 14.37 31.18 -34.08
C ILE A 5 14.87 31.95 -32.84
N LEU A 6 14.63 33.26 -32.78
CA LEU A 6 15.01 34.08 -31.61
C LEU A 6 14.27 33.65 -30.33
N ARG A 7 12.98 33.30 -30.43
CA ARG A 7 12.18 32.78 -29.31
C ARG A 7 12.69 31.42 -28.82
N ILE A 8 13.06 30.52 -29.74
CA ILE A 8 13.60 29.19 -29.40
C ILE A 8 14.96 29.28 -28.70
N VAL A 9 15.85 30.16 -29.16
CA VAL A 9 17.19 30.34 -28.55
C VAL A 9 17.10 30.99 -27.16
N LEU A 10 16.17 31.94 -26.96
CA LEU A 10 15.89 32.49 -25.64
C LEU A 10 15.26 31.47 -24.68
N ASP A 11 14.35 30.61 -25.16
CA ASP A 11 13.76 29.54 -24.34
C ASP A 11 14.77 28.46 -23.96
N ALA A 12 15.65 28.05 -24.89
CA ALA A 12 16.66 27.04 -24.63
C ALA A 12 17.64 27.45 -23.52
N GLY A 13 18.07 28.72 -23.51
CA GLY A 13 18.92 29.24 -22.43
C GLY A 13 18.19 29.29 -21.08
N ALA A 14 16.89 29.59 -21.06
CA ALA A 14 16.10 29.65 -19.84
C ALA A 14 15.84 28.26 -19.21
N GLN A 15 15.70 27.21 -20.02
CA GLN A 15 15.47 25.84 -19.54
C GLN A 15 16.72 25.23 -18.88
N GLU A 16 17.91 25.48 -19.42
CA GLU A 16 19.17 25.04 -18.79
C GLU A 16 19.36 25.72 -17.44
N ILE A 17 19.06 27.02 -17.34
CA ILE A 17 19.13 27.76 -16.08
C ILE A 17 18.11 27.21 -15.06
N TRP A 18 16.89 26.88 -15.49
CA TRP A 18 15.86 26.29 -14.64
C TRP A 18 16.24 24.88 -14.13
N SER A 19 16.86 24.07 -14.98
CA SER A 19 17.36 22.74 -14.62
C SER A 19 18.49 22.81 -13.59
N MET A 20 19.45 23.73 -13.80
CA MET A 20 20.53 23.96 -12.83
C MET A 20 20.00 24.48 -11.49
N LEU A 21 19.01 25.39 -11.50
CA LEU A 21 18.42 25.94 -10.28
C LEU A 21 17.68 24.87 -9.47
N THR A 22 16.86 24.04 -10.12
CA THR A 22 16.11 22.97 -9.45
C THR A 22 17.02 21.86 -8.92
N SER A 23 18.07 21.51 -9.66
CA SER A 23 19.07 20.53 -9.21
C SER A 23 19.87 21.04 -8.00
N LEU A 24 20.28 22.32 -7.99
CA LEU A 24 21.01 22.91 -6.87
C LEU A 24 20.13 23.04 -5.61
N ILE A 25 18.87 23.45 -5.77
CA ILE A 25 17.90 23.50 -4.68
C ILE A 25 17.63 22.10 -4.14
N GLY A 26 17.42 21.11 -5.01
CA GLY A 26 17.21 19.71 -4.63
C GLY A 26 18.40 19.13 -3.84
N ALA A 27 19.62 19.34 -4.32
CA ALA A 27 20.83 18.89 -3.63
C ALA A 27 21.00 19.55 -2.26
N ALA A 28 20.74 20.87 -2.16
CA ALA A 28 20.81 21.60 -0.89
C ALA A 28 19.76 21.11 0.12
N LEU A 29 18.54 20.79 -0.32
CA LEU A 29 17.48 20.24 0.52
C LEU A 29 17.83 18.84 1.05
N VAL A 30 18.42 17.98 0.21
CA VAL A 30 18.86 16.63 0.63
C VAL A 30 19.97 16.72 1.67
N VAL A 31 20.98 17.57 1.46
CA VAL A 31 22.08 17.76 2.42
C VAL A 31 21.55 18.33 3.74
N LEU A 32 20.62 19.28 3.69
CA LEU A 32 20.02 19.88 4.88
C LEU A 32 19.14 18.88 5.65
N LEU A 33 18.37 18.04 4.95
CA LEU A 33 17.58 16.97 5.58
C LEU A 33 18.50 15.97 6.29
N VAL A 34 19.56 15.50 5.62
CA VAL A 34 20.53 14.57 6.22
C VAL A 34 21.23 15.19 7.42
N ALA A 35 21.70 16.43 7.32
CA ALA A 35 22.40 17.11 8.41
C ALA A 35 21.50 17.38 9.63
N LEU A 36 20.19 17.56 9.44
CA LEU A 36 19.23 17.81 10.53
C LEU A 36 18.66 16.54 11.16
N PHE A 37 18.43 15.49 10.37
CA PHE A 37 17.80 14.26 10.86
C PHE A 37 18.80 13.20 11.33
N LEU A 38 19.98 13.09 10.69
CA LEU A 38 20.99 12.10 11.06
C LEU A 38 21.50 12.22 12.51
N PRO A 39 21.81 13.43 13.04
CA PRO A 39 22.23 13.55 14.44
C PRO A 39 21.08 13.28 15.42
N LEU A 40 19.83 13.60 15.06
CA LEU A 40 18.66 13.33 15.90
C LEU A 40 18.41 11.82 16.06
N VAL A 41 18.54 11.07 14.96
CA VAL A 41 18.43 9.60 14.98
C VAL A 41 19.56 8.98 15.80
N LEU A 42 20.78 9.49 15.68
CA LEU A 42 21.94 8.99 16.43
C LEU A 42 21.79 9.21 17.94
N VAL A 43 21.30 10.39 18.37
CA VAL A 43 21.07 10.68 19.79
C VAL A 43 19.92 9.85 20.38
N ALA A 44 18.85 9.61 19.61
CA ALA A 44 17.76 8.74 20.02
C ALA A 44 18.20 7.29 20.29
N THR A 45 19.21 6.80 19.55
CA THR A 45 19.77 5.46 19.76
C THR A 45 20.71 5.32 20.97
N LEU A 46 21.21 6.42 21.54
CA LEU A 46 22.15 6.39 22.68
C LEU A 46 21.47 6.52 24.06
N LEU A 47 20.22 7.00 24.13
CA LEU A 47 19.49 7.20 25.39
C LEU A 47 18.19 6.37 25.52
N GLY A 48 17.77 5.65 24.48
CA GLY A 48 16.49 4.92 24.45
C GLY A 48 16.60 3.47 24.91
N GLY A 49 16.40 3.22 26.21
CA GLY A 49 16.08 1.88 26.72
C GLY A 49 14.81 1.33 26.06
N ALA A 50 14.87 0.10 25.57
CA ALA A 50 13.77 -0.56 24.87
C ALA A 50 12.54 -0.75 25.78
N PRO A 51 11.31 -0.41 25.35
CA PRO A 51 10.14 -1.05 25.90
C PRO A 51 10.17 -2.53 25.51
N ASN A 52 9.94 -3.42 26.49
CA ASN A 52 9.75 -4.85 26.28
C ASN A 52 8.70 -5.11 25.20
N ALA A 53 9.14 -5.29 23.97
CA ALA A 53 8.36 -5.94 22.95
C ALA A 53 8.29 -7.43 23.33
N PRO A 54 7.10 -8.07 23.35
CA PRO A 54 7.06 -9.52 23.31
C PRO A 54 7.85 -10.00 22.08
N PRO A 55 8.53 -11.15 22.16
CA PRO A 55 9.45 -11.58 21.12
C PRO A 55 8.76 -11.58 19.76
N PRO A 56 9.45 -11.21 18.67
CA PRO A 56 8.99 -11.61 17.35
C PRO A 56 8.98 -13.13 17.38
N THR A 57 7.79 -13.73 17.42
CA THR A 57 7.65 -15.09 16.95
C THR A 57 8.23 -15.06 15.54
N THR A 58 9.31 -15.82 15.37
CA THR A 58 9.93 -16.16 14.10
C THR A 58 8.85 -16.76 13.19
N SER A 59 8.07 -15.89 12.57
CA SER A 59 7.46 -16.14 11.28
C SER A 59 8.43 -15.50 10.31
N THR A 60 9.19 -16.38 9.67
CA THR A 60 9.67 -16.26 8.30
C THR A 60 8.99 -15.11 7.55
N PRO A 61 9.75 -14.28 6.80
CA PRO A 61 9.19 -13.30 5.86
C PRO A 61 7.99 -13.90 5.13
N ALA A 62 6.96 -13.09 4.96
CA ALA A 62 5.87 -13.37 4.05
C ALA A 62 6.44 -13.57 2.63
N GLU A 63 6.92 -14.77 2.35
CA GLU A 63 7.49 -15.21 1.09
C GLU A 63 7.21 -16.72 0.91
N GLN A 64 5.92 -17.05 0.97
CA GLN A 64 5.26 -18.17 0.29
C GLN A 64 3.77 -18.03 0.67
N SER A 65 2.90 -17.42 -0.12
CA SER A 65 2.73 -17.55 -1.57
C SER A 65 2.31 -16.21 -2.17
N ALA A 66 3.28 -15.43 -2.65
CA ALA A 66 3.05 -14.54 -3.77
C ALA A 66 3.50 -15.27 -5.04
N GLN A 67 2.89 -16.42 -5.30
CA GLN A 67 2.88 -16.94 -6.67
C GLN A 67 2.26 -15.82 -7.52
N PRO A 68 2.86 -15.42 -8.66
CA PRO A 68 2.14 -14.59 -9.61
C PRO A 68 0.78 -15.25 -9.80
N PRO A 69 -0.35 -14.51 -9.74
CA PRO A 69 -1.65 -15.14 -9.87
C PRO A 69 -1.61 -15.98 -11.14
N LYS A 70 -1.67 -17.30 -10.99
CA LYS A 70 -2.12 -18.15 -12.10
C LYS A 70 -3.39 -17.45 -12.58
N PRO A 71 -3.58 -17.23 -13.88
CA PRO A 71 -4.81 -16.64 -14.39
C PRO A 71 -5.97 -17.41 -13.75
N VAL A 72 -6.61 -16.79 -12.75
CA VAL A 72 -7.76 -17.38 -12.09
C VAL A 72 -8.80 -17.36 -13.20
N PRO A 73 -9.39 -18.52 -13.54
CA PRO A 73 -10.54 -18.51 -14.45
C PRO A 73 -11.51 -17.48 -13.90
N VAL A 74 -11.72 -16.40 -14.65
CA VAL A 74 -12.67 -15.36 -14.27
C VAL A 74 -13.99 -16.10 -14.16
N ALA A 75 -14.48 -16.26 -12.92
CA ALA A 75 -15.77 -16.89 -12.70
C ALA A 75 -16.80 -16.14 -13.56
N PRO A 76 -17.78 -16.83 -14.17
CA PRO A 76 -18.80 -16.19 -14.98
C PRO A 76 -19.41 -15.04 -14.18
N ARG A 77 -19.31 -13.82 -14.70
CA ARG A 77 -19.90 -12.65 -14.03
C ARG A 77 -21.38 -12.97 -13.81
N SER A 78 -21.85 -12.90 -12.56
CA SER A 78 -23.30 -12.91 -12.29
C SER A 78 -23.95 -11.86 -13.20
N PRO A 79 -25.09 -12.18 -13.84
CA PRO A 79 -25.80 -11.25 -14.72
C PRO A 79 -26.16 -9.93 -14.01
N ASP A 80 -26.22 -9.95 -12.68
CA ASP A 80 -26.65 -8.83 -11.84
C ASP A 80 -25.50 -7.89 -11.42
N GLY A 81 -24.25 -8.14 -11.85
CA GLY A 81 -23.10 -7.27 -11.59
C GLY A 81 -22.57 -7.25 -10.15
N GLY A 82 -23.31 -7.81 -9.18
CA GLY A 82 -22.93 -7.81 -7.76
C GLY A 82 -21.56 -8.43 -7.46
N GLN A 83 -21.17 -9.47 -8.20
CA GLN A 83 -19.84 -10.08 -8.06
C GLN A 83 -18.70 -9.10 -8.40
N ALA A 84 -18.87 -8.26 -9.42
CA ALA A 84 -17.84 -7.30 -9.83
C ALA A 84 -17.64 -6.21 -8.77
N LEU A 85 -18.73 -5.77 -8.13
CA LEU A 85 -18.68 -4.81 -7.03
C LEU A 85 -17.94 -5.39 -5.81
N ILE A 86 -18.23 -6.65 -5.45
CA ILE A 86 -17.55 -7.34 -4.34
C ILE A 86 -16.03 -7.40 -4.58
N VAL A 87 -15.62 -7.71 -5.80
CA VAL A 87 -14.21 -7.75 -6.19
C VAL A 87 -13.56 -6.36 -6.16
N ASP A 88 -14.25 -5.31 -6.63
CA ASP A 88 -13.75 -3.93 -6.55
C ASP A 88 -13.52 -3.50 -5.09
N ILE A 89 -14.47 -3.80 -4.21
CA ILE A 89 -14.36 -3.52 -2.78
C ILE A 89 -13.16 -4.27 -2.18
N ALA A 90 -13.01 -5.57 -2.50
CA ALA A 90 -11.90 -6.38 -2.00
C ALA A 90 -10.52 -5.82 -2.40
N HIS A 91 -10.38 -5.27 -3.61
CA HIS A 91 -9.12 -4.68 -4.07
C HIS A 91 -8.65 -3.50 -3.22
N ARG A 92 -9.55 -2.78 -2.53
CA ARG A 92 -9.19 -1.65 -1.64
C ARG A 92 -8.39 -2.08 -0.41
N TYR A 93 -8.40 -3.38 -0.10
CA TYR A 93 -7.70 -3.98 1.05
C TYR A 93 -6.37 -4.62 0.65
N LEU A 94 -5.93 -4.50 -0.61
CA LEU A 94 -4.61 -4.96 -1.03
C LEU A 94 -3.51 -4.23 -0.27
N GLY A 95 -2.48 -4.98 0.14
CA GLY A 95 -1.34 -4.47 0.90
C GLY A 95 -1.55 -4.45 2.43
N ILE A 96 -2.74 -4.78 2.94
CA ILE A 96 -2.96 -4.93 4.38
C ILE A 96 -2.30 -6.22 4.87
N PRO A 97 -1.52 -6.18 5.97
CA PRO A 97 -0.89 -7.37 6.53
C PRO A 97 -1.90 -8.45 6.93
N TYR A 98 -1.56 -9.70 6.65
CA TYR A 98 -2.31 -10.84 7.20
C TYR A 98 -2.02 -10.99 8.69
N VAL A 99 -3.05 -10.99 9.52
CA VAL A 99 -2.93 -11.24 10.96
C VAL A 99 -3.98 -12.26 11.36
N PHE A 100 -3.54 -13.40 11.90
CA PHE A 100 -4.46 -14.44 12.37
C PHE A 100 -5.42 -13.90 13.43
N GLY A 101 -6.73 -14.05 13.22
CA GLY A 101 -7.74 -13.45 14.09
C GLY A 101 -8.04 -11.97 13.79
N GLY A 102 -7.36 -11.37 12.80
CA GLY A 102 -7.49 -9.96 12.43
C GLY A 102 -8.85 -9.61 11.81
N THR A 103 -9.46 -8.54 12.30
CA THR A 103 -10.76 -8.00 11.84
C THR A 103 -10.72 -6.49 11.57
N ASP A 104 -9.54 -5.87 11.67
CA ASP A 104 -9.37 -4.44 11.60
C ASP A 104 -8.35 -4.09 10.52
N PRO A 105 -8.76 -3.43 9.42
CA PRO A 105 -7.87 -3.03 8.33
C PRO A 105 -6.61 -2.25 8.78
N ARG A 106 -6.66 -1.58 9.93
CA ARG A 106 -5.52 -0.82 10.47
C ARG A 106 -4.47 -1.70 11.16
N ARG A 107 -4.88 -2.87 11.65
CA ARG A 107 -4.03 -3.81 12.41
C ARG A 107 -3.72 -5.09 11.65
N GLY A 108 -4.50 -5.39 10.61
CA GLY A 108 -4.38 -6.59 9.79
C GLY A 108 -5.70 -7.36 9.73
N LEU A 109 -5.84 -8.15 8.66
CA LEU A 109 -7.02 -8.95 8.38
C LEU A 109 -6.63 -10.43 8.25
N ASP A 110 -7.52 -11.33 8.67
CA ASP A 110 -7.43 -12.73 8.27
C ASP A 110 -8.37 -13.07 7.11
N CYS A 111 -8.33 -14.33 6.67
CA CYS A 111 -9.11 -14.84 5.54
C CYS A 111 -10.60 -14.51 5.67
N SER A 112 -11.19 -14.84 6.81
CA SER A 112 -12.61 -14.68 7.07
C SER A 112 -13.00 -13.24 7.47
N GLY A 113 -12.07 -12.50 8.08
CA GLY A 113 -12.23 -11.09 8.43
C GLY A 113 -12.29 -10.20 7.18
N LEU A 114 -11.45 -10.46 6.18
CA LEU A 114 -11.54 -9.77 4.87
C LEU A 114 -12.89 -10.02 4.21
N VAL A 115 -13.31 -11.29 4.11
CA VAL A 115 -14.58 -11.67 3.49
C VAL A 115 -15.77 -11.03 4.21
N GLN A 116 -15.80 -11.10 5.55
CA GLN A 116 -16.83 -10.46 6.37
C GLN A 116 -16.90 -8.95 6.10
N LEU A 117 -15.75 -8.28 6.01
CA LEU A 117 -15.68 -6.83 5.83
C LEU A 117 -16.13 -6.38 4.44
N VAL A 118 -15.78 -7.12 3.39
CA VAL A 118 -16.21 -6.84 2.01
C VAL A 118 -17.71 -7.04 1.87
N PHE A 119 -18.25 -8.16 2.38
CA PHE A 119 -19.67 -8.47 2.27
C PHE A 119 -20.55 -7.56 3.13
N HIS A 120 -20.03 -7.09 4.28
CA HIS A 120 -20.73 -6.11 5.11
C HIS A 120 -20.99 -4.80 4.35
N GLN A 121 -20.12 -4.39 3.43
CA GLN A 121 -20.31 -3.17 2.63
C GLN A 121 -21.45 -3.27 1.62
N VAL A 122 -21.81 -4.49 1.22
CA VAL A 122 -22.98 -4.77 0.38
C VAL A 122 -24.18 -5.24 1.20
N GLY A 123 -24.15 -5.03 2.53
CA GLY A 123 -25.26 -5.32 3.44
C GLY A 123 -25.42 -6.78 3.85
N ILE A 124 -24.41 -7.64 3.58
CA ILE A 124 -24.44 -9.06 3.93
C ILE A 124 -23.58 -9.29 5.17
N ASN A 125 -24.23 -9.69 6.26
CA ASN A 125 -23.56 -10.01 7.52
C ASN A 125 -23.13 -11.48 7.54
N LEU A 126 -21.83 -11.70 7.42
CA LEU A 126 -21.24 -13.03 7.49
C LEU A 126 -20.76 -13.36 8.91
N PRO A 127 -20.79 -14.64 9.31
CA PRO A 127 -20.22 -15.07 10.58
C PRO A 127 -18.69 -14.95 10.56
N ARG A 128 -18.08 -15.02 11.75
CA ARG A 128 -16.67 -14.65 11.93
C ARG A 128 -15.70 -15.64 11.31
N THR A 129 -15.98 -16.94 11.34
CA THR A 129 -15.03 -17.97 10.90
C THR A 129 -15.32 -18.45 9.49
N ALA A 130 -14.28 -18.85 8.76
CA ALA A 130 -14.43 -19.40 7.41
C ALA A 130 -15.36 -20.63 7.38
N GLN A 131 -15.32 -21.47 8.43
CA GLN A 131 -16.21 -22.62 8.55
C GLN A 131 -17.68 -22.18 8.64
N GLN A 132 -17.99 -21.23 9.53
CA GLN A 132 -19.36 -20.73 9.66
C GLN A 132 -19.83 -20.04 8.37
N GLN A 133 -18.93 -19.36 7.65
CA GLN A 133 -19.25 -18.72 6.37
C GLN A 133 -19.64 -19.76 5.32
N PHE A 134 -18.90 -20.87 5.28
CA PHE A 134 -19.22 -22.00 4.42
C PHE A 134 -20.55 -22.64 4.79
N ASP A 135 -20.79 -22.88 6.08
CA ASP A 135 -22.04 -23.50 6.56
C ASP A 135 -23.27 -22.59 6.34
N ALA A 136 -23.06 -21.27 6.34
CA ALA A 136 -24.11 -20.27 6.11
C ALA A 136 -24.44 -20.05 4.61
N THR A 137 -23.67 -20.62 3.69
CA THR A 137 -23.87 -20.41 2.25
C THR A 137 -24.75 -21.52 1.65
N PRO A 138 -25.95 -21.20 1.11
CA PRO A 138 -26.77 -22.17 0.40
C PRO A 138 -26.04 -22.75 -0.82
N ARG A 139 -26.24 -24.03 -1.10
CA ARG A 139 -25.65 -24.73 -2.25
C ARG A 139 -26.64 -24.94 -3.39
#